data_AF-A0A840TLM8-F1
#
_entry.id   AF-A0A840TLM8-F1
#
_cell.length_a   1.000
_cell.length_b   1.000
_cell.length_c   1.000
_cell.angle_alpha   90.00
_cell.angle_beta   90.00
_cell.angle_gamma   90.00
#
_symmetry.space_group_name_H-M   'P 1'
#
loop_
_entity.id
_entity.type
_entity.pdbx_description
1 polymer ?
#
loop_
_entity_poly.entity_id
_entity_poly.type
_entity_poly.pdbx_seq_one_letter_code
_entity_poly.pdbx_strand_id
1 'polypeptide(L)'
;MYSFHVFEHLSYEEGIHALRELHRVLKPGGICRISTPDLEFFAREYVQQLDVLDQEGTDARQDFRYEWSCLNVIDQAVRKKSGGRMAEVLRANNVDKTYLKYLNGDSLNFVVDPNHKQSMDSPRRPTYFDGSPAPLVFRMQKLVWAVVRRVLLRLSPGLDVEIQNERNRWLYDRISLAKVFKAAGFSEIAIQEYNTSQIEDWERYDYDSSLFGKYPLEPSLFMEGKK
;
A
#
# COMPACT_ATOMS: atom_id res chain seq x y z
N MET A 1 -2.82 8.19 -16.88
CA MET A 1 -1.97 7.13 -16.30
C MET A 1 -2.26 7.09 -14.82
N TYR A 2 -2.32 5.89 -14.25
CA TYR A 2 -2.68 5.68 -12.86
C TYR A 2 -1.67 4.73 -12.21
N SER A 3 -1.28 5.03 -10.97
CA SER A 3 -0.41 4.20 -10.15
C SER A 3 -1.00 4.11 -8.74
N PHE A 4 -1.20 2.88 -8.27
CA PHE A 4 -1.75 2.57 -6.95
C PHE A 4 -0.68 1.92 -6.07
N HIS A 5 -0.33 2.56 -4.96
CA HIS A 5 0.55 1.98 -3.93
C HIS A 5 1.86 1.41 -4.49
N VAL A 6 2.54 2.26 -5.28
CA VAL A 6 3.88 1.97 -5.85
C VAL A 6 4.92 2.96 -5.35
N PHE A 7 4.53 4.23 -5.19
CA PHE A 7 5.46 5.33 -4.98
C PHE A 7 6.10 5.32 -3.60
N GLU A 8 5.42 4.74 -2.62
CA GLU A 8 5.93 4.51 -1.29
C GLU A 8 7.05 3.47 -1.24
N HIS A 9 7.10 2.56 -2.23
CA HIS A 9 8.16 1.58 -2.37
C HIS A 9 9.39 2.11 -3.11
N LEU A 10 9.39 3.38 -3.52
CA LEU A 10 10.52 4.06 -4.15
C LEU A 10 11.25 4.94 -3.15
N SER A 11 12.55 5.13 -3.32
CA SER A 11 13.22 6.27 -2.68
C SER A 11 12.66 7.59 -3.22
N TYR A 12 12.96 8.69 -2.53
CA TYR A 12 12.57 10.01 -2.99
C TYR A 12 13.08 10.31 -4.42
N GLU A 13 14.34 10.00 -4.70
CA GLU A 13 14.99 10.22 -6.01
C GLU A 13 14.41 9.30 -7.09
N GLU A 14 14.16 8.04 -6.76
CA GLU A 14 13.52 7.08 -7.64
C GLU A 14 12.08 7.51 -7.96
N GLY A 15 11.33 8.05 -7.00
CA GLY A 15 10.00 8.63 -7.21
C GLY A 15 10.01 9.81 -8.18
N ILE A 16 10.98 10.72 -8.04
CA ILE A 16 11.16 11.82 -9.01
C ILE A 16 11.48 11.26 -10.40
N HIS A 17 12.39 10.29 -10.50
CA HIS A 17 12.76 9.66 -11.76
C HIS A 17 11.57 8.97 -12.43
N ALA A 18 10.80 8.18 -11.66
CA ALA A 18 9.60 7.51 -12.13
C ALA A 18 8.60 8.52 -12.68
N LEU A 19 8.25 9.59 -11.95
CA LEU A 19 7.33 10.62 -12.43
C LEU A 19 7.83 11.33 -13.69
N ARG A 20 9.15 11.56 -13.84
CA ARG A 20 9.70 12.11 -15.08
C ARG A 20 9.48 11.18 -16.27
N GLU A 21 9.62 9.88 -16.08
CA GLU A 21 9.32 8.90 -17.13
C GLU A 21 7.82 8.84 -17.44
N LEU A 22 6.95 8.90 -16.42
CA LEU A 22 5.49 8.99 -16.63
C LEU A 22 5.13 10.25 -17.41
N HIS A 23 5.71 11.40 -17.03
CA HIS A 23 5.57 12.65 -17.77
C HIS A 23 6.07 12.51 -19.21
N ARG A 24 7.22 11.89 -19.45
CA ARG A 24 7.79 11.71 -20.80
C ARG A 24 6.84 10.94 -21.72
N VAL A 25 6.26 9.84 -21.23
CA VAL A 25 5.42 8.95 -22.04
C VAL A 25 3.96 9.40 -22.19
N LEU A 26 3.46 10.25 -21.29
CA LEU A 26 2.12 10.82 -21.42
C LEU A 26 1.99 11.68 -22.70
N LYS A 27 0.82 11.65 -23.35
CA LYS A 27 0.48 12.62 -24.39
C LYS A 27 0.33 14.02 -23.77
N PRO A 28 0.55 15.12 -24.51
CA PRO A 28 0.23 16.47 -24.03
C PRO A 28 -1.21 16.57 -23.53
N GLY A 29 -1.42 17.23 -22.39
CA GLY A 29 -2.71 17.30 -21.69
C GLY A 29 -3.11 16.01 -20.97
N GLY A 30 -2.27 14.97 -20.99
CA GLY A 30 -2.52 13.72 -20.28
C GLY A 30 -2.39 13.88 -18.77
N ILE A 31 -3.26 13.20 -18.03
CA ILE A 31 -3.29 13.22 -16.55
C ILE A 31 -2.51 12.03 -15.99
N CYS A 32 -1.67 12.30 -14.98
CA CYS A 32 -1.04 11.30 -14.12
C CYS A 32 -1.69 11.36 -12.74
N ARG A 33 -2.26 10.24 -12.28
CA ARG A 33 -2.80 10.06 -10.93
C ARG A 33 -1.92 9.11 -10.14
N ILE A 34 -1.45 9.54 -8.98
CA ILE A 34 -0.72 8.72 -8.01
C ILE A 34 -1.58 8.58 -6.76
N SER A 35 -1.78 7.33 -6.32
CA SER A 35 -2.37 6.94 -5.05
C SER A 35 -1.28 6.30 -4.20
N THR A 36 -1.10 6.79 -2.96
CA THR A 36 -0.05 6.37 -2.02
C THR A 36 -0.60 6.47 -0.58
N PRO A 37 -0.08 5.73 0.41
CA PRO A 37 -0.49 5.91 1.80
C PRO A 37 -0.35 7.37 2.25
N ASP A 38 -1.37 7.93 2.91
CA ASP A 38 -1.39 9.32 3.34
C ASP A 38 -0.60 9.51 4.64
N LEU A 39 0.65 9.99 4.52
CA LEU A 39 1.51 10.26 5.67
C LEU A 39 0.88 11.24 6.66
N GLU A 40 0.18 12.27 6.17
CA GLU A 40 -0.44 13.26 7.03
C GLU A 40 -1.55 12.64 7.87
N PHE A 41 -2.42 11.84 7.24
CA PHE A 41 -3.46 11.10 7.94
C PHE A 41 -2.87 10.21 9.05
N PHE A 42 -1.90 9.35 8.72
CA PHE A 42 -1.32 8.45 9.71
C PHE A 42 -0.54 9.17 10.80
N ALA A 43 0.18 10.25 10.48
CA ALA A 43 0.91 11.04 11.47
C ALA A 43 -0.04 11.75 12.44
N ARG A 44 -1.14 12.31 11.93
CA ARG A 44 -2.19 12.91 12.78
C ARG A 44 -2.83 11.88 13.70
N GLU A 45 -3.13 10.70 13.17
CA GLU A 45 -3.69 9.62 13.97
C GLU A 45 -2.73 9.19 15.09
N TYR A 46 -1.44 9.04 14.79
CA TYR A 46 -0.42 8.74 15.80
C TYR A 46 -0.36 9.80 16.92
N VAL A 47 -0.31 11.08 16.55
CA VAL A 47 -0.30 12.18 17.53
C VAL A 47 -1.59 12.23 18.33
N GLN A 48 -2.74 12.00 17.70
CA GLN A 48 -4.01 11.95 18.39
C GLN A 48 -4.05 10.83 19.44
N GLN A 49 -3.54 9.64 19.12
CA GLN A 49 -3.51 8.55 20.11
C GLN A 49 -2.53 8.83 21.26
N LEU A 50 -1.43 9.56 21.02
CA LEU A 50 -0.57 10.07 22.10
C LEU A 50 -1.35 10.99 23.04
N ASP A 51 -2.06 11.99 22.49
CA ASP A 51 -2.83 12.95 23.30
C ASP A 51 -3.94 12.27 24.12
N VAL A 52 -4.59 11.25 23.56
CA VAL A 52 -5.61 10.45 24.26
C VAL A 52 -5.00 9.70 25.44
N LEU A 53 -3.83 9.08 25.27
CA LEU A 53 -3.15 8.37 26.36
C LEU A 53 -2.75 9.31 27.51
N ASP A 54 -2.30 10.52 27.19
CA ASP A 54 -1.94 11.53 28.19
C ASP A 54 -3.15 12.01 29.00
N GLN A 55 -4.34 12.08 28.39
CA GLN A 55 -5.55 12.61 29.02
C GLN A 55 -6.37 11.55 29.75
N GLU A 56 -6.57 10.38 29.13
CA GLU A 56 -7.50 9.35 29.60
C GLU A 56 -6.77 8.19 30.30
N GLY A 57 -5.44 8.12 30.18
CA GLY A 57 -4.63 7.00 30.66
C GLY A 57 -4.64 5.81 29.71
N THR A 58 -4.03 4.70 30.14
CA THR A 58 -3.80 3.52 29.31
C THR A 58 -4.67 2.35 29.76
N ASP A 59 -5.59 1.91 28.90
CA ASP A 59 -6.15 0.56 28.92
C ASP A 59 -5.72 -0.22 27.66
N ALA A 60 -6.05 -1.53 27.61
CA ALA A 60 -5.61 -2.41 26.52
C ALA A 60 -6.06 -1.93 25.14
N ARG A 61 -7.18 -1.21 25.03
CA ARG A 61 -7.71 -0.65 23.79
C ARG A 61 -6.92 0.57 23.36
N GLN A 62 -6.65 1.55 24.23
CA GLN A 62 -5.85 2.73 23.84
C GLN A 62 -4.40 2.31 23.56
N ASP A 63 -3.85 1.36 24.32
CA ASP A 63 -2.52 0.79 24.05
C ASP A 63 -2.45 0.17 22.65
N PHE A 64 -3.44 -0.65 22.28
CA PHE A 64 -3.54 -1.20 20.93
C PHE A 64 -3.66 -0.10 19.86
N ARG A 65 -4.51 0.92 20.07
CA ARG A 65 -4.73 1.99 19.08
C ARG A 65 -3.45 2.80 18.85
N TYR A 66 -2.79 3.18 19.94
CA TYR A 66 -1.50 3.83 19.90
C TYR A 66 -0.46 2.97 19.18
N GLU A 67 -0.29 1.71 19.59
CA GLU A 67 0.67 0.81 18.96
C GLU A 67 0.37 0.66 17.47
N TRP A 68 -0.89 0.40 17.11
CA TRP A 68 -1.30 0.21 15.73
C TRP A 68 -1.09 1.45 14.85
N SER A 69 -1.39 2.64 15.37
CA SER A 69 -1.14 3.91 14.66
C SER A 69 0.35 4.10 14.34
N CYS A 70 1.23 3.79 15.30
CA CYS A 70 2.67 3.86 15.12
C CYS A 70 3.16 2.82 14.09
N LEU A 71 2.64 1.59 14.13
CA LEU A 71 3.04 0.53 13.22
C LEU A 71 2.69 0.83 11.74
N ASN A 72 1.59 1.55 11.48
CA ASN A 72 1.19 1.92 10.11
C ASN A 72 2.20 2.85 9.42
N VAL A 73 3.03 3.54 10.19
CA VAL A 73 4.11 4.39 9.67
C VAL A 73 5.47 3.72 9.86
N ILE A 74 5.83 3.44 11.11
CA ILE A 74 7.20 3.09 11.47
C ILE A 74 7.52 1.65 11.05
N ASP A 75 6.67 0.67 11.37
CA ASP A 75 6.95 -0.73 11.03
C ASP A 75 6.91 -0.96 9.51
N GLN A 76 5.98 -0.32 8.80
CA GLN A 76 5.97 -0.32 7.33
C GLN A 76 7.26 0.26 6.74
N ALA A 77 7.88 1.26 7.39
CA ALA A 77 9.11 1.88 6.90
C ALA A 77 10.40 1.13 7.27
N VAL A 78 10.46 0.48 8.45
CA VAL A 78 11.72 -0.06 9.00
C VAL A 78 11.73 -1.57 9.24
N ARG A 79 10.68 -2.30 8.85
CA ARG A 79 10.60 -3.75 9.06
C ARG A 79 11.79 -4.52 8.50
N LYS A 80 12.17 -5.55 9.25
CA LYS A 80 13.29 -6.47 8.95
C LYS A 80 12.84 -7.90 8.69
N LYS A 81 11.54 -8.17 8.71
CA LYS A 81 10.92 -9.47 8.47
C LYS A 81 9.54 -9.28 7.86
N SER A 82 9.08 -10.26 7.08
CA SER A 82 7.75 -10.23 6.48
C SER A 82 6.66 -10.07 7.54
N GLY A 83 5.71 -9.18 7.27
CA GLY A 83 4.61 -8.81 8.17
C GLY A 83 5.01 -8.00 9.41
N GLY A 84 6.31 -7.80 9.67
CA GLY A 84 6.83 -6.94 10.73
C GLY A 84 6.26 -7.24 12.13
N ARG A 85 6.15 -6.19 12.95
CA ARG A 85 5.49 -6.21 14.26
C ARG A 85 3.97 -6.20 14.13
N MET A 86 3.42 -5.68 13.03
CA MET A 86 1.98 -5.76 12.75
C MET A 86 1.46 -7.19 12.81
N ALA A 87 2.14 -8.14 12.16
CA ALA A 87 1.75 -9.55 12.19
C ALA A 87 1.84 -10.19 13.59
N GLU A 88 2.66 -9.66 14.50
CA GLU A 88 2.72 -10.12 15.89
C GLU A 88 1.51 -9.65 16.67
N VAL A 89 1.18 -8.35 16.55
CA VAL A 89 0.00 -7.75 17.18
C VAL A 89 -1.28 -8.44 16.72
N LEU A 90 -1.42 -8.69 15.41
CA LEU A 90 -2.58 -9.40 14.87
C LEU A 90 -2.70 -10.85 15.40
N ARG A 91 -1.57 -11.54 15.62
CA ARG A 91 -1.56 -12.91 16.17
C ARG A 91 -1.90 -12.97 17.66
N ALA A 92 -1.66 -11.89 18.41
CA ALA A 92 -2.06 -11.80 19.81
C ALA A 92 -3.60 -11.77 19.98
N ASN A 93 -4.35 -11.54 18.90
CA ASN A 93 -5.81 -11.62 18.80
C ASN A 93 -6.59 -10.74 19.81
N ASN A 94 -5.95 -9.67 20.32
CA ASN A 94 -6.58 -8.63 21.13
C ASN A 94 -6.61 -7.33 20.33
N VAL A 95 -7.48 -7.28 19.32
CA VAL A 95 -7.50 -6.19 18.33
C VAL A 95 -8.81 -5.42 18.35
N ASP A 96 -8.73 -4.09 18.28
CA ASP A 96 -9.89 -3.24 18.00
C ASP A 96 -10.18 -3.30 16.50
N LYS A 97 -11.09 -4.20 16.10
CA LYS A 97 -11.45 -4.44 14.69
C LYS A 97 -11.99 -3.19 13.99
N THR A 98 -12.73 -2.34 14.70
CA THR A 98 -13.26 -1.10 14.15
C THR A 98 -12.11 -0.14 13.83
N TYR A 99 -11.13 -0.06 14.72
CA TYR A 99 -9.95 0.78 14.51
C TYR A 99 -9.01 0.23 13.42
N LEU A 100 -8.84 -1.10 13.34
CA LEU A 100 -8.15 -1.76 12.23
C LEU A 100 -8.77 -1.38 10.89
N LYS A 101 -10.10 -1.48 10.79
CA LYS A 101 -10.87 -1.13 9.60
C LYS A 101 -10.69 0.34 9.23
N TYR A 102 -10.70 1.22 10.23
CA TYR A 102 -10.53 2.66 10.03
C TYR A 102 -9.15 3.02 9.46
N LEU A 103 -8.07 2.43 10.00
CA LEU A 103 -6.70 2.73 9.56
C LEU A 103 -6.26 2.01 8.29
N ASN A 104 -6.85 0.86 7.97
CA ASN A 104 -6.39 0.02 6.86
C ASN A 104 -7.46 -0.25 5.79
N GLY A 105 -8.65 0.34 5.92
CA GLY A 105 -9.74 0.15 4.98
C GLY A 105 -10.03 -1.33 4.73
N ASP A 106 -10.06 -1.74 3.47
CA ASP A 106 -10.33 -3.11 3.04
C ASP A 106 -9.12 -4.04 3.12
N SER A 107 -7.90 -3.49 3.22
CA SER A 107 -6.63 -4.24 3.14
C SER A 107 -6.50 -5.31 4.23
N LEU A 108 -7.18 -5.13 5.37
CA LEU A 108 -7.20 -6.09 6.49
C LEU A 108 -8.59 -6.70 6.75
N ASN A 109 -9.50 -6.67 5.78
CA ASN A 109 -10.84 -7.25 5.94
C ASN A 109 -10.80 -8.73 6.32
N PHE A 110 -9.79 -9.48 5.88
CA PHE A 110 -9.61 -10.90 6.25
C PHE A 110 -9.40 -11.12 7.76
N VAL A 111 -8.96 -10.10 8.49
CA VAL A 111 -8.83 -10.12 9.96
C VAL A 111 -10.14 -9.68 10.62
N VAL A 112 -10.79 -8.66 10.06
CA VAL A 112 -12.02 -8.07 10.60
C VAL A 112 -13.18 -9.07 10.49
N ASP A 113 -13.35 -9.69 9.31
CA ASP A 113 -14.37 -10.68 9.00
C ASP A 113 -13.78 -11.89 8.24
N PRO A 114 -13.33 -12.95 8.96
CA PRO A 114 -12.75 -14.14 8.35
C PRO A 114 -13.74 -14.97 7.51
N ASN A 115 -15.05 -14.77 7.71
CA ASN A 115 -16.11 -15.46 6.97
C ASN A 115 -16.59 -14.65 5.76
N HIS A 116 -16.08 -13.43 5.58
CA HIS A 116 -16.28 -12.66 4.36
C HIS A 116 -15.53 -13.34 3.22
N LYS A 117 -16.23 -14.27 2.55
CA LYS A 117 -15.79 -14.75 1.25
C LYS A 117 -15.67 -13.52 0.37
N GLN A 118 -14.45 -13.09 0.03
CA GLN A 118 -14.26 -12.35 -1.21
C GLN A 118 -14.97 -13.19 -2.27
N SER A 119 -16.11 -12.71 -2.77
CA SER A 119 -16.71 -13.24 -3.98
C SER A 119 -15.75 -12.88 -5.11
N MET A 120 -14.63 -13.59 -5.18
CA MET A 120 -13.84 -13.71 -6.40
C MET A 120 -14.65 -14.57 -7.36
N ASP A 121 -15.76 -14.04 -7.87
CA ASP A 121 -16.32 -14.40 -9.18
C ASP A 121 -15.50 -13.73 -10.29
N SER A 122 -14.20 -13.57 -10.06
CA SER A 122 -13.24 -13.47 -11.14
C SER A 122 -12.98 -14.90 -11.61
N PRO A 123 -13.34 -15.28 -12.85
CA PRO A 123 -12.92 -16.58 -13.35
C PRO A 123 -11.40 -16.60 -13.23
N ARG A 124 -10.88 -17.49 -12.37
CA ARG A 124 -9.44 -17.79 -12.31
C ARG A 124 -9.06 -18.15 -13.74
N ARG A 125 -8.49 -17.21 -14.50
CA ARG A 125 -7.95 -17.52 -15.82
C ARG A 125 -6.87 -18.56 -15.56
N PRO A 126 -7.06 -19.82 -15.99
CA PRO A 126 -5.99 -20.78 -15.85
C PRO A 126 -4.83 -20.23 -16.66
N THR A 127 -3.66 -20.12 -16.04
CA THR A 127 -2.43 -19.68 -16.72
C THR A 127 -1.97 -20.66 -17.80
N TYR A 128 -2.68 -21.80 -17.93
CA TYR A 128 -2.54 -22.78 -18.99
C TYR A 128 -3.87 -22.93 -19.73
N PHE A 129 -3.83 -22.79 -21.05
CA PHE A 129 -4.99 -22.90 -21.94
C PHE A 129 -5.66 -24.30 -21.95
N ASP A 130 -5.13 -25.29 -21.21
CA ASP A 130 -5.57 -26.71 -21.29
C ASP A 130 -5.47 -27.52 -19.98
N GLY A 131 -5.32 -26.88 -18.80
CA GLY A 131 -5.37 -27.61 -17.51
C GLY A 131 -4.30 -28.70 -17.29
N SER A 132 -3.29 -28.80 -18.15
CA SER A 132 -2.18 -29.76 -18.03
C SER A 132 -1.26 -29.36 -16.86
N PRO A 133 -0.77 -30.34 -16.06
CA PRO A 133 0.13 -30.04 -14.95
C PRO A 133 1.44 -29.43 -15.46
N ALA A 134 1.96 -28.43 -14.74
CA ALA A 134 3.22 -27.79 -15.09
C ALA A 134 4.35 -28.84 -15.26
N PRO A 135 5.19 -28.75 -16.30
CA PRO A 135 6.23 -29.73 -16.58
C PRO A 135 7.10 -30.00 -15.34
N LEU A 136 7.55 -31.25 -15.15
CA LEU A 136 8.40 -31.66 -14.03
C LEU A 136 9.63 -30.74 -13.87
N VAL A 137 10.18 -30.28 -15.00
CA VAL A 137 11.29 -29.33 -15.08
C VAL A 137 10.94 -28.00 -14.39
N PHE A 138 9.72 -27.48 -14.56
CA PHE A 138 9.27 -26.24 -13.90
C PHE A 138 9.11 -26.42 -12.38
N ARG A 139 8.63 -27.60 -11.93
CA ARG A 139 8.53 -27.94 -10.51
C ARG A 139 9.92 -28.07 -9.87
N MET A 140 10.87 -28.67 -10.58
CA MET A 140 12.27 -28.77 -10.15
C MET A 140 12.95 -27.39 -10.14
N GLN A 141 12.72 -26.54 -11.14
CA GLN A 141 13.21 -25.16 -11.16
C GLN A 141 12.69 -24.36 -9.97
N LYS A 142 11.41 -24.48 -9.60
CA LYS A 142 10.86 -23.86 -8.38
C LYS A 142 11.57 -24.34 -7.12
N LEU A 143 11.86 -25.64 -7.01
CA LEU A 143 12.56 -26.21 -5.86
C LEU A 143 14.01 -25.69 -5.78
N VAL A 144 14.72 -25.69 -6.91
CA VAL A 144 16.08 -25.14 -7.02
C VAL A 144 16.10 -23.66 -6.66
N TRP A 145 15.16 -22.87 -7.20
CA TRP A 145 15.00 -21.45 -6.85
C TRP A 145 14.69 -21.24 -5.38
N ALA A 146 13.87 -22.09 -4.76
CA ALA A 146 13.59 -22.01 -3.33
C ALA A 146 14.84 -22.30 -2.47
N VAL A 147 15.68 -23.25 -2.89
CA VAL A 147 16.95 -23.57 -2.22
C VAL A 147 17.96 -22.43 -2.41
N VAL A 148 18.12 -21.93 -3.64
CA VAL A 148 18.98 -20.79 -3.97
C VAL A 148 18.56 -19.54 -3.21
N ARG A 149 17.24 -19.24 -3.15
CA ARG A 149 16.67 -18.16 -2.34
C ARG A 149 17.06 -18.31 -0.87
N ARG A 150 16.90 -19.51 -0.28
CA ARG A 150 17.29 -19.75 1.13
C ARG A 150 18.78 -19.52 1.39
N VAL A 151 19.65 -19.91 0.47
CA VAL A 151 21.10 -19.70 0.59
C VAL A 151 21.44 -18.21 0.44
N LEU A 152 20.87 -17.53 -0.55
CA LEU A 152 21.03 -16.08 -0.75
C LEU A 152 20.56 -15.28 0.47
N LEU A 153 19.40 -15.61 1.04
CA LEU A 153 18.87 -14.96 2.25
C LEU A 153 19.77 -15.16 3.48
N ARG A 154 20.47 -16.30 3.58
CA ARG A 154 21.44 -16.55 4.67
C ARG A 154 22.72 -15.73 4.50
N LEU A 155 23.16 -15.53 3.26
CA LEU A 155 24.38 -14.79 2.94
C LEU A 155 24.15 -13.28 2.85
N SER A 156 22.91 -12.85 2.58
CA SER A 156 22.50 -11.46 2.45
C SER A 156 21.07 -11.30 2.98
N PRO A 157 20.90 -11.15 4.31
CA PRO A 157 19.58 -10.97 4.92
C PRO A 157 18.79 -9.77 4.37
N GLY A 158 19.48 -8.77 3.82
CA GLY A 158 18.87 -7.60 3.16
C GLY A 158 18.36 -7.85 1.73
N LEU A 159 18.57 -9.05 1.17
CA LEU A 159 18.15 -9.41 -0.19
C LEU A 159 16.77 -10.07 -0.23
N ASP A 160 16.02 -10.06 0.88
CA ASP A 160 14.68 -10.61 0.89
C ASP A 160 13.74 -9.72 0.09
N VAL A 161 13.53 -10.10 -1.17
CA VAL A 161 12.66 -9.41 -2.13
C VAL A 161 11.25 -9.22 -1.57
N GLU A 162 10.78 -10.15 -0.74
CA GLU A 162 9.48 -10.07 -0.08
C GLU A 162 9.46 -8.91 0.93
N ILE A 163 10.52 -8.77 1.73
CA ILE A 163 10.67 -7.65 2.66
C ILE A 163 10.89 -6.33 1.92
N GLN A 164 11.67 -6.34 0.84
CA GLN A 164 11.91 -5.14 0.02
C GLN A 164 10.62 -4.64 -0.64
N ASN A 165 9.75 -5.55 -1.09
CA ASN A 165 8.45 -5.22 -1.66
C ASN A 165 7.40 -4.83 -0.61
N GLU A 166 7.53 -5.30 0.63
CA GLU A 166 6.63 -4.92 1.74
C GLU A 166 6.99 -3.58 2.39
N ARG A 167 8.19 -3.03 2.16
CA ARG A 167 8.69 -1.86 2.89
C ARG A 167 8.36 -0.56 2.18
N ASN A 168 7.82 0.39 2.93
CA ASN A 168 7.67 1.77 2.47
C ASN A 168 9.02 2.48 2.62
N ARG A 169 9.68 2.78 1.50
CA ARG A 169 10.97 3.49 1.45
C ARG A 169 10.79 4.99 1.60
N TRP A 170 9.66 5.53 1.18
CA TRP A 170 9.30 6.92 1.37
C TRP A 170 7.80 7.04 1.56
N LEU A 171 7.34 8.01 2.34
CA LEU A 171 5.92 8.31 2.51
C LEU A 171 5.69 9.77 2.15
N TYR A 172 4.53 10.07 1.61
CA TYR A 172 4.21 11.40 1.12
C TYR A 172 3.04 12.01 1.87
N ASP A 173 3.17 13.30 2.15
CA ASP A 173 2.07 14.19 2.49
C ASP A 173 1.71 15.05 1.27
N ARG A 174 0.66 15.86 1.40
CA ARG A 174 0.18 16.77 0.35
C ARG A 174 1.23 17.75 -0.19
N ILE A 175 2.26 18.09 0.59
CA ILE A 175 3.27 19.07 0.20
C ILE A 175 4.43 18.38 -0.53
N SER A 176 4.93 17.29 0.04
CA SER A 176 6.06 16.51 -0.47
C SER A 176 5.71 15.85 -1.80
N LEU A 177 4.52 15.26 -1.96
CA LEU A 177 4.12 14.68 -3.25
C LEU A 177 4.00 15.76 -4.33
N ALA A 178 3.40 16.90 -4.01
CA ALA A 178 3.26 18.02 -4.95
C ALA A 178 4.62 18.56 -5.42
N LYS A 179 5.62 18.59 -4.53
CA LYS A 179 7.00 18.95 -4.88
C LYS A 179 7.61 17.97 -5.89
N VAL A 180 7.38 16.67 -5.72
CA VAL A 180 7.89 15.63 -6.63
C VAL A 180 7.22 15.74 -8.00
N PHE A 181 5.89 15.93 -8.06
CA PHE A 181 5.17 16.22 -9.32
C PHE A 181 5.75 17.44 -10.03
N LYS A 182 5.93 18.55 -9.32
CA LYS A 182 6.49 19.78 -9.88
C LYS A 182 7.92 19.58 -10.38
N ALA A 183 8.76 18.86 -9.63
CA ALA A 183 10.14 18.54 -10.01
C ALA A 183 10.23 17.59 -11.22
N ALA A 184 9.16 16.85 -11.52
CA ALA A 184 9.04 15.99 -12.69
C ALA A 184 8.48 16.70 -13.93
N GLY A 185 8.00 17.95 -13.80
CA GLY A 185 7.52 18.78 -14.91
C GLY A 185 6.00 18.85 -15.06
N PHE A 186 5.23 18.23 -14.16
CA PHE A 186 3.77 18.32 -14.19
C PHE A 186 3.28 19.72 -13.79
N SER A 187 2.13 20.10 -14.38
CA SER A 187 1.38 21.32 -14.11
C SER A 187 -0.03 20.99 -13.59
N GLU A 188 -0.80 22.00 -13.19
CA GLU A 188 -2.18 21.84 -12.67
C GLU A 188 -2.28 20.76 -11.56
N ILE A 189 -1.31 20.75 -10.64
CA ILE A 189 -1.19 19.73 -9.59
C ILE A 189 -2.31 19.93 -8.56
N ALA A 190 -3.11 18.90 -8.34
CA ALA A 190 -4.25 18.94 -7.42
C ALA A 190 -4.41 17.64 -6.66
N ILE A 191 -4.87 17.75 -5.41
CA ILE A 191 -5.37 16.60 -4.64
C ILE A 191 -6.74 16.23 -5.19
N GLN A 192 -7.04 14.94 -5.22
CA GLN A 192 -8.35 14.41 -5.60
C GLN A 192 -8.94 13.58 -4.46
N GLU A 193 -10.25 13.33 -4.55
CA GLU A 193 -10.88 12.30 -3.75
C GLU A 193 -10.66 10.92 -4.39
N TYR A 194 -10.96 9.86 -3.63
CA TYR A 194 -10.88 8.48 -4.13
C TYR A 194 -11.80 8.23 -5.34
N ASN A 195 -12.94 8.91 -5.39
CA ASN A 195 -13.95 8.76 -6.43
C ASN A 195 -13.99 9.89 -7.47
N THR A 196 -13.09 10.87 -7.41
CA THR A 196 -13.01 11.94 -8.41
C THR A 196 -11.67 11.94 -9.12
N SER A 197 -11.68 12.24 -10.42
CA SER A 197 -10.46 12.31 -11.23
C SER A 197 -10.70 13.16 -12.48
N GLN A 198 -9.62 13.78 -13.00
CA GLN A 198 -9.61 14.40 -14.32
C GLN A 198 -9.32 13.40 -15.44
N ILE A 199 -9.05 12.14 -15.12
CA ILE A 199 -8.94 11.06 -16.10
C ILE A 199 -10.34 10.76 -16.65
N GLU A 200 -10.47 10.80 -17.98
CA GLU A 200 -11.71 10.46 -18.69
C GLU A 200 -12.17 9.03 -18.34
N ASP A 201 -13.49 8.86 -18.16
CA ASP A 201 -14.14 7.60 -17.77
C ASP A 201 -13.59 6.96 -16.48
N TRP A 202 -13.12 7.75 -15.51
CA TRP A 202 -12.57 7.24 -14.23
C TRP A 202 -13.51 6.29 -13.49
N GLU A 203 -14.80 6.63 -13.44
CA GLU A 203 -15.86 5.87 -12.77
C GLU A 203 -16.01 4.43 -13.33
N ARG A 204 -15.47 4.15 -14.51
CA ARG A 204 -15.54 2.82 -15.11
C ARG A 204 -14.75 1.76 -14.33
N TYR A 205 -13.70 2.18 -13.61
CA TYR A 205 -12.73 1.24 -13.06
C TYR A 205 -12.77 1.10 -11.54
N ASP A 206 -13.29 2.10 -10.82
CA ASP A 206 -13.44 2.11 -9.36
C ASP A 206 -12.17 1.69 -8.59
N TYR A 207 -10.98 2.02 -9.12
CA TYR A 207 -9.71 1.48 -8.61
C TYR A 207 -9.42 1.82 -7.14
N ASP A 208 -9.81 3.02 -6.71
CA ASP A 208 -9.57 3.54 -5.35
C ASP A 208 -10.79 3.33 -4.42
N SER A 209 -11.89 2.74 -4.92
CA SER A 209 -13.15 2.59 -4.18
C SER A 209 -13.21 1.23 -3.47
N SER A 210 -13.82 1.22 -2.28
CA SER A 210 -14.15 -0.03 -1.59
C SER A 210 -15.18 -0.84 -2.38
N LEU A 211 -15.05 -2.17 -2.33
CA LEU A 211 -16.06 -3.09 -2.86
C LEU A 211 -17.31 -3.20 -1.96
N PHE A 212 -17.27 -2.63 -0.75
CA PHE A 212 -18.30 -2.81 0.28
C PHE A 212 -19.06 -1.53 0.61
N GLY A 213 -18.75 -0.40 -0.04
CA GLY A 213 -19.48 0.84 0.18
C GLY A 213 -18.86 2.06 -0.49
N LYS A 214 -19.44 3.23 -0.19
CA LYS A 214 -18.99 4.53 -0.71
C LYS A 214 -17.91 5.13 0.18
N TYR A 215 -16.75 4.51 0.20
CA TYR A 215 -15.55 4.96 0.92
C TYR A 215 -14.30 4.43 0.20
N PRO A 216 -13.10 5.01 0.44
CA PRO A 216 -11.87 4.56 -0.22
C PRO A 216 -11.49 3.13 0.17
N LEU A 217 -10.78 2.44 -0.73
CA LEU A 217 -10.24 1.10 -0.48
C LEU A 217 -9.33 1.09 0.76
N GLU A 218 -8.45 2.07 0.89
CA GLU A 218 -7.64 2.31 2.09
C GLU A 218 -7.24 3.79 2.21
N PRO A 219 -6.90 4.29 3.42
CA PRO A 219 -6.52 5.69 3.61
C PRO A 219 -5.30 6.06 2.76
N SER A 220 -5.55 6.84 1.71
CA SER A 220 -4.56 7.17 0.68
C SER A 220 -4.64 8.64 0.30
N LEU A 221 -3.50 9.20 -0.07
CA LEU A 221 -3.37 10.50 -0.69
C LEU A 221 -3.46 10.31 -2.21
N PHE A 222 -4.45 10.93 -2.83
CA PHE A 222 -4.62 10.93 -4.29
C PHE A 222 -4.17 12.27 -4.85
N MET A 223 -3.19 12.24 -5.74
CA MET A 223 -2.69 13.45 -6.39
C MET A 223 -2.65 13.29 -7.89
N GLU A 224 -3.12 14.31 -8.57
CA GLU A 224 -3.10 14.43 -10.02
C GLU A 224 -2.21 15.57 -10.49
N GLY A 225 -1.57 15.36 -11.64
CA GLY A 225 -0.84 16.38 -12.38
C GLY A 225 -0.97 16.17 -13.87
N LYS A 226 -0.99 17.27 -14.61
CA LYS A 226 -1.17 17.31 -16.06
C LYS A 226 0.15 17.57 -16.78
N LYS A 227 0.37 16.88 -17.90
CA LYS A 227 1.47 17.16 -18.82
C LYS A 227 1.17 18.36 -19.71
#